data_AF-A0A8J6ZDN7-F1
#
_entry.id   AF-A0A8J6ZDN7-F1
#
_cell.length_a   1.000
_cell.length_b   1.000
_cell.length_c   1.000
_cell.angle_alpha   90.00
_cell.angle_beta   90.00
_cell.angle_gamma   90.00
#
_symmetry.space_group_name_H-M   'P 1'
#
loop_
_entity.id
_entity.type
_entity.pdbx_description
1 polymer ?
#
loop_
_entity_poly.entity_id
_entity_poly.type
_entity_poly.pdbx_seq_one_letter_code
_entity_poly.pdbx_strand_id
1 'polypeptide(L)'
;MTQQELLNEFLSLPVEAQRQVIDFIAFLRQRYKAVEATSESPDSDLVNNSFIGMWRDRQDLADSNAWVRSVRDSEWSKSND
;
A
#
# COMPACT_ATOMS: atom_id res chain seq x y z
N MET A 1 -24.89 -17.68 -23.30
CA MET A 1 -23.88 -16.89 -24.01
C MET A 1 -22.67 -17.76 -24.26
N THR A 2 -22.38 -18.06 -25.52
CA THR A 2 -21.20 -18.81 -25.94
C THR A 2 -20.00 -17.87 -26.12
N GLN A 3 -18.78 -18.39 -26.16
CA GLN A 3 -17.58 -17.58 -26.41
C GLN A 3 -17.65 -16.83 -27.75
N GLN A 4 -18.29 -17.44 -28.75
CA GLN A 4 -18.47 -16.84 -30.07
C GLN A 4 -19.47 -15.68 -30.04
N GLU A 5 -20.58 -15.82 -29.30
CA GLU A 5 -21.54 -14.74 -29.09
C GLU A 5 -20.92 -13.54 -28.38
N LEU A 6 -20.09 -13.78 -27.36
CA LEU A 6 -19.39 -12.73 -26.61
C LEU A 6 -18.41 -11.94 -27.50
N LEU A 7 -17.63 -12.64 -28.34
CA LEU A 7 -16.72 -11.98 -29.30
C LEU A 7 -17.49 -11.13 -30.31
N ASN A 8 -18.63 -11.64 -30.80
CA ASN A 8 -19.47 -10.88 -31.74
C ASN A 8 -20.07 -9.63 -31.08
N GLU A 9 -20.54 -9.73 -29.83
CA GLU A 9 -21.02 -8.58 -29.08
C GLU A 9 -19.91 -7.56 -28.83
N PHE A 10 -18.72 -7.99 -28.42
CA PHE A 10 -17.56 -7.10 -28.26
C PHE A 10 -17.21 -6.36 -29.55
N LEU A 11 -17.16 -7.06 -30.69
CA LEU A 11 -16.87 -6.44 -31.99
C LEU A 11 -17.99 -5.51 -32.49
N SER A 12 -19.23 -5.73 -32.04
CA SER A 12 -20.38 -4.87 -32.36
C SER A 12 -20.38 -3.53 -31.62
N LEU A 13 -19.56 -3.39 -30.57
CA LEU A 13 -19.46 -2.16 -29.78
C LEU A 13 -18.69 -1.06 -30.54
N PRO A 14 -18.99 0.23 -30.26
CA PRO A 14 -18.14 1.35 -30.67
C PRO A 14 -16.71 1.22 -30.14
N VAL A 15 -15.74 1.81 -30.84
CA VAL A 15 -14.30 1.71 -30.53
C VAL A 15 -13.99 2.15 -29.10
N GLU A 16 -14.68 3.18 -28.61
CA GLU A 16 -14.52 3.70 -27.25
C GLU A 16 -14.99 2.67 -26.20
N ALA A 17 -16.08 1.95 -26.46
CA ALA A 17 -16.59 0.92 -25.58
C ALA A 17 -15.71 -0.34 -25.64
N GLN A 18 -15.15 -0.70 -26.81
CA GLN A 18 -14.16 -1.76 -26.92
C GLN A 18 -12.92 -1.48 -26.06
N ARG A 19 -12.43 -0.23 -26.08
CA ARG A 19 -11.31 0.20 -25.22
C ARG A 19 -11.62 0.01 -23.73
N GLN A 20 -12.81 0.40 -23.28
CA GLN A 20 -13.21 0.22 -21.88
C GLN A 20 -13.20 -1.25 -21.46
N VAL A 21 -13.67 -2.16 -22.32
CA VAL A 21 -13.64 -3.60 -22.04
C VAL A 21 -12.20 -4.11 -21.96
N ILE A 22 -11.31 -3.68 -22.86
CA ILE A 22 -9.89 -4.05 -22.83
C ILE A 22 -9.23 -3.55 -21.54
N ASP A 23 -9.47 -2.30 -21.15
CA ASP A 23 -8.94 -1.70 -19.93
C ASP A 23 -9.43 -2.44 -18.68
N PHE A 24 -10.71 -2.83 -18.67
CA PHE A 24 -11.28 -3.62 -17.58
C PHE A 24 -10.67 -5.02 -17.48
N ILE A 25 -10.44 -5.69 -18.62
CA ILE A 25 -9.72 -6.98 -18.65
C ILE A 25 -8.30 -6.81 -18.11
N ALA A 26 -7.59 -5.75 -18.50
CA ALA A 26 -6.24 -5.46 -18.01
C ALA A 26 -6.25 -5.23 -16.48
N PHE A 27 -7.21 -4.46 -15.98
CA PHE A 27 -7.42 -4.25 -14.55
C PHE A 27 -7.67 -5.57 -13.79
N LEU A 28 -8.57 -6.42 -14.28
CA LEU A 28 -8.87 -7.70 -13.65
C LEU A 28 -7.64 -8.62 -13.62
N ARG A 29 -6.89 -8.70 -14.72
CA ARG A 29 -5.64 -9.47 -14.77
C ARG A 29 -4.65 -9.00 -13.72
N GLN A 30 -4.46 -7.69 -13.58
CA GLN A 30 -3.56 -7.14 -12.56
C GLN A 30 -4.05 -7.43 -11.15
N ARG A 31 -5.35 -7.25 -10.88
CA ARG A 31 -5.96 -7.46 -9.57
C ARG A 31 -5.81 -8.91 -9.11
N TYR A 32 -6.11 -9.88 -9.97
CA TYR A 32 -6.06 -11.29 -9.60
C TYR A 32 -4.65 -11.89 -9.68
N LYS A 33 -3.76 -11.36 -10.52
CA LYS A 33 -2.32 -11.68 -10.47
C LYS A 33 -1.69 -11.25 -9.15
N ALA A 34 -2.11 -10.11 -8.60
CA ALA A 34 -1.66 -9.65 -7.28
C ALA A 34 -2.20 -10.54 -6.15
N VAL A 35 -3.44 -11.02 -6.25
CA VAL A 35 -4.05 -11.95 -5.27
C VAL A 35 -3.35 -13.30 -5.25
N GLU A 36 -2.98 -13.86 -6.42
CA GLU A 36 -2.18 -15.09 -6.49
C GLU A 36 -0.74 -14.87 -6.00
N ALA A 37 -0.18 -13.66 -6.14
CA ALA A 37 1.13 -13.33 -5.60
C ALA A 37 1.12 -13.01 -4.09
N THR A 38 -0.04 -12.75 -3.47
CA THR A 38 -0.12 -12.41 -2.04
C THR A 38 -0.21 -13.63 -1.11
N SER A 39 -0.40 -14.86 -1.64
CA SER A 39 -0.27 -16.07 -0.83
C SER A 39 1.16 -16.37 -0.40
N GLU A 40 2.15 -15.68 -0.99
CA GLU A 40 3.54 -15.65 -0.54
C GLU A 40 4.03 -14.20 -0.53
N SER A 41 3.36 -13.34 0.25
CA SER A 41 4.16 -12.30 0.89
C SER A 41 5.10 -13.09 1.81
N PRO A 42 6.43 -13.03 1.69
CA PRO A 42 7.24 -13.49 2.82
C PRO A 42 6.71 -12.67 3.98
N ASP A 43 6.18 -13.38 4.97
CA ASP A 43 5.88 -12.81 6.28
C ASP A 43 7.14 -12.05 6.65
N SER A 44 7.14 -10.75 6.37
CA SER A 44 8.33 -9.93 6.44
C SER A 44 8.46 -9.78 7.92
N ASP A 45 9.17 -10.71 8.54
CA ASP A 45 9.07 -11.07 9.94
C ASP A 45 9.24 -9.82 10.80
N LEU A 46 8.13 -9.11 10.98
CA LEU A 46 8.11 -7.81 11.65
C LEU A 46 8.51 -8.05 13.10
N VAL A 47 8.10 -9.20 13.63
CA VAL A 47 8.38 -9.66 14.99
C VAL A 47 9.89 -9.82 15.23
N ASN A 48 10.65 -10.39 14.29
CA ASN A 48 12.11 -10.53 14.41
C ASN A 48 12.92 -9.41 13.74
N ASN A 49 12.28 -8.32 13.32
CA ASN A 49 12.97 -7.20 12.71
C ASN A 49 13.72 -6.38 13.79
N SER A 50 15.01 -6.11 13.56
CA SER A 50 15.88 -5.37 14.48
C SER A 50 15.44 -3.94 14.78
N PHE A 51 14.56 -3.36 13.96
CA PHE A 51 13.98 -2.04 14.20
C PHE A 51 12.81 -2.09 15.20
N ILE A 52 12.16 -3.24 15.42
CA ILE A 52 11.07 -3.36 16.40
C ILE A 52 11.66 -3.49 17.80
N GLY A 53 11.28 -2.57 18.70
CA GLY A 53 11.72 -2.57 20.09
C GLY A 53 12.97 -1.73 20.38
N MET A 54 13.51 -1.00 19.40
CA MET A 54 14.65 -0.07 19.60
C MET A 54 14.43 0.95 20.74
N TRP A 55 13.17 1.25 21.07
CA TRP A 55 12.82 2.21 22.12
C TRP A 55 12.36 1.55 23.43
N ARG A 56 12.36 0.21 23.50
CA ARG A 56 11.84 -0.53 24.68
C ARG A 56 12.61 -0.19 25.96
N ASP A 57 13.93 -0.03 25.85
CA ASP A 57 14.81 0.19 27.01
C ASP A 57 15.10 1.67 27.26
N ARG A 58 14.51 2.57 26.47
CA ARG A 58 14.68 4.02 26.60
C ARG A 58 13.75 4.57 27.68
N GLN A 59 14.30 4.73 28.87
CA GLN A 59 13.59 5.26 30.04
C GLN A 59 13.08 6.70 29.82
N ASP A 60 13.78 7.49 28.99
CA ASP A 60 13.37 8.84 28.62
C ASP A 60 12.12 8.89 27.73
N LEU A 61 11.76 7.76 27.09
CA LEU A 61 10.54 7.59 26.31
C LEU A 61 9.36 7.02 27.12
N ALA A 62 9.53 6.79 28.43
CA ALA A 62 8.46 6.33 29.32
C ALA A 62 7.24 7.28 29.31
N ASP A 63 7.49 8.59 29.22
CA ASP A 63 6.48 9.58 28.81
C ASP A 63 6.86 10.13 27.43
N SER A 64 6.36 9.46 26.40
CA SER A 64 6.64 9.83 25.01
C SER A 64 6.14 11.25 24.66
N ASN A 65 5.08 11.73 25.32
CA ASN A 65 4.56 13.09 25.06
C ASN A 65 5.50 14.15 25.62
N ALA A 66 6.01 13.95 26.85
CA ALA A 66 6.98 14.84 27.45
C ALA A 66 8.29 14.86 26.64
N TRP A 67 8.77 13.70 26.19
CA TRP A 67 9.97 13.58 25.37
C TRP A 67 9.86 14.34 24.03
N VAL A 68 8.73 14.18 23.32
CA VAL A 68 8.52 14.90 22.04
C VAL A 68 8.44 16.42 22.26
N ARG A 69 7.93 16.89 23.40
CA ARG A 69 7.87 18.32 23.72
C ARG A 69 9.26 18.88 24.04
N SER A 70 10.03 18.19 24.89
CA SER A 70 11.38 18.64 25.26
C SER A 70 12.33 18.70 24.06
N VAL A 71 12.27 17.72 23.15
CA VAL A 71 13.07 17.73 21.91
C VAL A 71 12.70 18.91 21.01
N ARG A 72 11.42 19.27 20.95
CA ARG A 72 10.99 20.45 20.17
C ARG A 72 11.49 21.74 20.80
N ASP A 73 11.42 21.84 22.12
CA ASP A 73 11.92 23.00 22.83
C ASP A 73 13.45 23.13 22.74
N SER A 74 14.21 22.03 22.77
CA SER A 74 15.67 22.07 22.71
C SER A 74 16.22 22.28 21.31
N GLU A 75 15.68 21.56 20.32
CA GLU A 75 16.25 21.51 18.96
C GLU A 75 15.55 22.45 17.98
N TRP A 76 14.29 22.83 18.22
CA TRP A 76 13.46 23.56 17.26
C TRP A 76 12.95 24.92 17.75
N SER A 77 12.97 25.21 19.06
CA SER A 77 12.55 26.51 19.59
C SER A 77 13.64 27.60 19.54
N LYS A 78 14.84 27.31 19.01
CA LYS A 78 15.84 28.33 18.64
C LYS A 78 15.63 28.82 17.20
N SER A 79 14.46 29.38 16.94
CA SER A 79 14.24 30.25 15.78
C SER A 79 13.20 31.30 16.15
N ASN A 80 13.58 32.22 17.03
CA ASN A 80 13.10 33.61 17.01
C ASN A 80 14.01 34.46 17.91
N ASP A 81 14.82 35.30 17.26
CA ASP A 81 15.75 36.35 17.76
C ASP A 81 16.85 35.96 18.76
#